data_AF-A0A3B0YNF8-F1
#
_entry.id   AF-A0A3B0YNF8-F1
#
_cell.length_a   1.000
_cell.length_b   1.000
_cell.length_c   1.000
_cell.angle_alpha   90.00
_cell.angle_beta   90.00
_cell.angle_gamma   90.00
#
_symmetry.space_group_name_H-M   'P 1'
#
loop_
_entity.id
_entity.type
_entity.pdbx_description
1 polymer ?
#
loop_
_entity_poly.entity_id
_entity_poly.type
_entity_poly.pdbx_seq_one_letter_code
_entity_poly.pdbx_strand_id
1 'polypeptide(L)'
;MKRKLPLFTKFNLWFVVIVIASMFVSAELMAHGMSTAEKNSIINGGLGAYLWLGATHMLTGYDHLLFVFGVVFLLSRFMDVVKYVTGFTIGHTITLIAATYMGLKVNYLLIDAAIALSVCYIAFVNIGGFKKYFAMSAPNLLATVVIIGLVHGVGLSTRLQDLPLDQSQLLLQIISFNVGVELGQIAALAIMLVVIKVFRGLFVERSFLVASQMFLIIAGGLLFLMQMHTYMHLSYPDEHGFNQDAHFHKHLDMNQKKQQQIDVNKKTHHESL
;
A
#
# COMPACT_ATOMS: atom_id res chain seq x y z
N MET A 1 41.07 -5.07 -33.13
CA MET A 1 39.59 -5.14 -33.26
C MET A 1 38.96 -4.90 -31.88
N LYS A 2 38.64 -3.64 -31.54
CA LYS A 2 38.03 -3.28 -30.25
C LYS A 2 36.52 -3.55 -30.33
N ARG A 3 36.03 -4.57 -29.61
CA ARG A 3 34.59 -4.80 -29.43
C ARG A 3 34.01 -3.65 -28.61
N LYS A 4 33.25 -2.76 -29.26
CA LYS A 4 32.43 -1.77 -28.55
C LYS A 4 31.37 -2.54 -27.77
N LEU A 5 31.42 -2.45 -26.43
CA LEU A 5 30.29 -2.85 -25.58
C LEU A 5 29.07 -2.01 -26.00
N PRO A 6 27.87 -2.61 -26.09
CA PRO A 6 26.67 -1.89 -26.50
C PRO A 6 26.36 -0.80 -25.47
N LEU A 7 25.97 0.36 -25.98
CA LEU A 7 25.57 1.59 -25.29
C LEU A 7 24.28 1.43 -24.45
N PHE A 8 23.98 0.21 -23.98
CA PHE A 8 22.72 -0.23 -23.38
C PHE A 8 22.68 -0.15 -21.84
N THR A 9 23.83 0.04 -21.18
CA THR A 9 23.93 -0.05 -19.72
C THR A 9 23.88 1.29 -18.99
N LYS A 10 24.13 2.43 -19.65
CA LYS A 10 24.23 3.72 -18.96
C LYS A 10 22.91 4.49 -18.86
N PHE A 11 21.97 4.30 -19.80
CA PHE A 11 20.71 5.05 -19.83
C PHE A 11 19.65 4.50 -18.86
N ASN A 12 19.68 3.19 -18.59
CA ASN A 12 18.72 2.54 -17.67
C ASN A 12 19.06 2.73 -16.19
N LEU A 13 20.34 2.90 -15.83
CA LEU A 13 20.72 3.02 -14.42
C LEU A 13 20.26 4.36 -13.83
N TRP A 14 20.40 5.46 -14.56
CA TRP A 14 19.98 6.78 -14.09
C TRP A 14 18.46 6.92 -13.98
N PHE A 15 17.69 6.35 -14.90
CA PHE A 15 16.23 6.34 -14.80
C PHE A 15 15.74 5.48 -13.63
N VAL A 16 16.31 4.28 -13.46
CA VAL A 16 16.01 3.40 -12.31
C VAL A 16 16.42 4.07 -11.00
N VAL A 17 17.56 4.77 -10.95
CA VAL A 17 18.01 5.52 -9.77
C VAL A 17 17.11 6.73 -9.50
N ILE A 18 16.66 7.47 -10.51
CA ILE A 18 15.71 8.59 -10.34
C ILE A 18 14.36 8.09 -9.83
N VAL A 19 13.86 6.98 -10.38
CA VAL A 19 12.60 6.37 -9.95
C VAL A 19 12.73 5.82 -8.52
N ILE A 20 13.80 5.09 -8.21
CA ILE A 20 14.08 4.62 -6.83
C ILE A 20 14.26 5.81 -5.87
N ALA A 21 14.97 6.87 -6.27
CA ALA A 21 15.12 8.09 -5.48
C ALA A 21 13.78 8.81 -5.26
N SER A 22 12.87 8.78 -6.24
CA SER A 22 11.51 9.31 -6.08
C SER A 22 10.64 8.47 -5.13
N MET A 23 10.94 7.17 -4.97
CA MET A 23 10.30 6.31 -3.96
C MET A 23 10.79 6.57 -2.53
N PHE A 24 11.93 7.26 -2.37
CA PHE A 24 12.42 7.73 -1.06
C PHE A 24 11.87 9.11 -0.68
N VAL A 25 11.08 9.76 -1.55
CA VAL A 25 10.27 10.92 -1.17
C VAL A 25 8.98 10.39 -0.55
N SER A 26 9.09 9.92 0.69
CA SER A 26 7.96 9.63 1.56
C SER A 26 7.21 10.93 1.81
N ALA A 27 6.16 11.16 1.02
CA ALA A 27 5.08 12.02 1.46
C ALA A 27 4.38 11.28 2.60
N GLU A 28 4.88 11.52 3.81
CA GLU A 28 4.08 11.46 5.03
C GLU A 28 2.82 12.32 4.81
N LEU A 29 1.78 11.74 4.22
CA LEU A 29 0.47 12.38 4.16
C LEU A 29 -0.58 11.43 4.74
N MET A 30 -0.52 11.43 6.07
CA MET A 30 -1.67 11.48 6.96
C MET A 30 -2.67 10.33 6.85
N ALA A 31 -2.22 9.14 7.27
CA ALA A 31 -3.06 8.23 8.05
C ALA A 31 -2.89 8.54 9.55
N HIS A 32 -3.10 9.79 9.94
CA HIS A 32 -3.31 10.15 11.36
C HIS A 32 -4.78 10.53 11.50
N GLY A 33 -5.44 10.02 12.53
CA GLY A 33 -6.91 10.08 12.67
C GLY A 33 -7.48 11.46 12.34
N MET A 34 -8.57 11.49 11.55
CA MET A 34 -9.23 12.72 11.13
C MET A 34 -9.42 13.66 12.32
N SER A 35 -9.00 14.91 12.15
CA SER A 35 -9.25 15.95 13.13
C SER A 35 -10.76 16.08 13.39
N THR A 36 -11.14 16.54 14.57
CA THR A 36 -12.56 16.80 14.89
C THR A 36 -13.18 17.82 13.93
N ALA A 37 -12.38 18.76 13.40
CA ALA A 37 -12.79 19.71 12.37
C ALA A 37 -13.12 19.01 11.04
N GLU A 38 -12.30 18.05 10.59
CA GLU A 38 -12.58 17.27 9.37
C GLU A 38 -13.83 16.39 9.53
N LYS A 39 -13.98 15.73 10.69
CA LYS A 39 -15.20 14.97 11.02
C LYS A 39 -16.45 15.84 10.91
N ASN A 40 -16.41 17.05 11.48
CA ASN A 40 -17.52 17.99 11.43
C ASN A 40 -17.77 18.52 10.00
N SER A 41 -16.72 18.72 9.20
CA SER A 41 -16.87 19.12 7.81
C SER A 41 -17.57 18.05 6.95
N ILE A 42 -17.29 16.77 7.21
CA ILE A 42 -17.95 15.64 6.53
C ILE A 42 -19.42 15.55 6.92
N ILE A 43 -19.73 15.71 8.21
CA ILE A 43 -21.12 15.70 8.70
C ILE A 43 -21.92 16.86 8.05
N ASN A 44 -21.35 18.06 8.01
CA ASN A 44 -22.01 19.24 7.42
C ASN A 44 -22.11 19.20 5.90
N GLY A 45 -21.19 18.52 5.22
CA GLY A 45 -21.17 18.40 3.75
C GLY A 45 -22.08 17.30 3.18
N GLY A 46 -22.70 16.48 4.03
CA GLY A 46 -23.66 15.44 3.62
C GLY A 46 -23.08 14.44 2.61
N LEU A 47 -23.92 13.92 1.72
CA LEU A 47 -23.52 12.93 0.70
C LEU A 47 -22.40 13.42 -0.24
N GLY A 48 -22.34 14.73 -0.51
CA GLY A 48 -21.30 15.32 -1.34
C GLY A 48 -19.91 15.21 -0.73
N ALA A 49 -19.79 15.29 0.60
CA ALA A 49 -18.52 15.08 1.29
C ALA A 49 -18.01 13.64 1.14
N TYR A 50 -18.90 12.64 1.23
CA TYR A 50 -18.54 11.24 1.00
C TYR A 50 -18.07 10.98 -0.43
N LEU A 51 -18.75 11.59 -1.41
CA LEU A 51 -18.33 11.51 -2.82
C LEU A 51 -16.95 12.13 -3.03
N TRP A 52 -16.71 13.32 -2.50
CA TRP A 52 -15.40 13.97 -2.60
C TRP A 52 -14.31 13.15 -1.91
N LEU A 53 -14.60 12.62 -0.72
CA LEU A 53 -13.67 11.80 0.04
C LEU A 53 -13.32 10.50 -0.70
N GLY A 54 -14.29 9.86 -1.36
CA GLY A 54 -14.03 8.70 -2.22
C GLY A 54 -13.13 9.04 -3.41
N ALA A 55 -13.36 10.18 -4.06
CA ALA A 55 -12.56 10.63 -5.19
C ALA A 55 -11.11 10.95 -4.77
N THR A 56 -10.93 11.67 -3.66
CA THR A 56 -9.59 12.00 -3.17
C THR A 56 -8.85 10.76 -2.68
N HIS A 57 -9.52 9.84 -1.96
CA HIS A 57 -8.93 8.57 -1.54
C HIS A 57 -8.37 7.76 -2.71
N MET A 58 -9.13 7.65 -3.81
CA MET A 58 -8.67 6.97 -5.02
C MET A 58 -7.47 7.66 -5.68
N LEU A 59 -7.43 9.00 -5.65
CA LEU A 59 -6.35 9.78 -6.29
C LEU A 59 -5.09 9.89 -5.43
N THR A 60 -5.20 9.80 -4.10
CA THR A 60 -4.04 9.86 -3.18
C THR A 60 -3.51 8.49 -2.80
N GLY A 61 -4.28 7.42 -2.97
CA GLY A 61 -3.85 6.04 -2.74
C GLY A 61 -2.83 5.56 -3.79
N TYR A 62 -1.54 5.54 -3.41
CA TYR A 62 -0.48 5.09 -4.30
C TYR A 62 -0.64 3.63 -4.74
N ASP A 63 -1.16 2.77 -3.86
CA ASP A 63 -1.49 1.38 -4.13
C ASP A 63 -2.54 1.23 -5.25
N HIS A 64 -3.60 2.05 -5.21
CA HIS A 64 -4.62 2.09 -6.26
C HIS A 64 -4.06 2.61 -7.59
N LEU A 65 -3.24 3.66 -7.56
CA LEU A 65 -2.59 4.18 -8.76
C LEU A 65 -1.61 3.17 -9.38
N LEU A 66 -0.85 2.44 -8.55
CA LEU A 66 0.05 1.37 -9.00
C LEU A 66 -0.72 0.19 -9.60
N PHE A 67 -1.87 -0.18 -9.02
CA PHE A 67 -2.76 -1.19 -9.58
C PHE A 67 -3.32 -0.76 -10.94
N VAL A 68 -3.88 0.45 -11.04
CA VAL A 68 -4.39 1.02 -12.31
C VAL A 68 -3.26 1.07 -13.34
N PHE A 69 -2.07 1.53 -12.95
CA PHE A 69 -0.89 1.53 -13.82
C PHE A 69 -0.57 0.12 -14.35
N GLY A 70 -0.50 -0.89 -13.47
CA GLY A 70 -0.25 -2.28 -13.86
C GLY A 70 -1.31 -2.85 -14.81
N VAL A 71 -2.59 -2.50 -14.61
CA VAL A 71 -3.71 -2.92 -15.46
C VAL A 71 -3.68 -2.22 -16.82
N VAL A 72 -3.33 -0.94 -16.88
CA VAL A 72 -3.27 -0.19 -18.16
C VAL A 72 -2.17 -0.73 -19.08
N PHE A 73 -1.04 -1.19 -18.52
CA PHE A 73 0.02 -1.81 -19.32
C PHE A 73 -0.31 -3.22 -19.81
N LEU A 74 -1.23 -3.92 -19.15
CA LEU A 74 -1.74 -5.22 -19.58
C LEU A 74 -2.70 -5.10 -20.77
N LEU A 75 -3.52 -4.06 -20.80
CA LEU A 75 -4.71 -4.02 -21.64
C LEU A 75 -4.50 -3.16 -22.87
N SER A 76 -4.17 -3.84 -23.96
CA SER A 76 -3.94 -3.21 -25.26
C SER A 76 -5.22 -2.65 -25.89
N ARG A 77 -6.40 -3.11 -25.43
CA ARG A 77 -7.71 -2.72 -25.96
C ARG A 77 -8.55 -2.09 -24.86
N PHE A 78 -9.20 -0.96 -25.19
CA PHE A 78 -10.08 -0.22 -24.30
C PHE A 78 -11.21 -1.09 -23.71
N MET A 79 -11.79 -2.01 -24.49
CA MET A 79 -12.86 -2.89 -24.00
C MET A 79 -12.39 -3.89 -22.95
N ASP A 80 -11.13 -4.31 -23.01
CA ASP A 80 -10.59 -5.15 -21.96
C ASP A 80 -10.39 -4.32 -20.67
N VAL A 81 -9.97 -3.05 -20.77
CA VAL A 81 -9.89 -2.12 -19.62
C VAL A 81 -11.23 -2.01 -18.92
N VAL A 82 -12.30 -1.73 -19.67
CA VAL A 82 -13.65 -1.64 -19.12
C VAL A 82 -14.03 -2.95 -18.42
N LYS A 83 -13.83 -4.10 -19.07
CA LYS A 83 -14.17 -5.42 -18.51
C LYS A 83 -13.50 -5.69 -17.17
N TYR A 84 -12.20 -5.45 -17.04
CA TYR A 84 -11.47 -5.73 -15.80
C TYR A 84 -11.75 -4.68 -14.72
N VAL A 85 -11.86 -3.41 -15.10
CA VAL A 85 -12.28 -2.34 -14.18
C VAL A 85 -13.65 -2.64 -13.60
N THR A 86 -14.63 -3.00 -14.44
CA THR A 86 -15.97 -3.37 -13.98
C THR A 86 -15.94 -4.60 -13.06
N GLY A 87 -15.16 -5.63 -13.41
CA GLY A 87 -15.00 -6.81 -12.55
C GLY A 87 -14.44 -6.46 -11.17
N PHE A 88 -13.42 -5.61 -11.13
CA PHE A 88 -12.85 -5.09 -9.87
C PHE A 88 -13.91 -4.32 -9.07
N THR A 89 -14.60 -3.36 -9.69
CA THR A 89 -15.62 -2.52 -9.03
C THR A 89 -16.76 -3.36 -8.47
N ILE A 90 -17.22 -4.39 -9.18
CA ILE A 90 -18.24 -5.31 -8.70
C ILE A 90 -17.76 -6.04 -7.44
N GLY A 91 -16.60 -6.69 -7.49
CA GLY A 91 -16.03 -7.39 -6.34
C GLY A 91 -15.87 -6.45 -5.14
N HIS A 92 -15.22 -5.30 -5.39
CA HIS A 92 -14.99 -4.26 -4.40
C HIS A 92 -16.27 -3.80 -3.70
N THR A 93 -17.29 -3.42 -4.47
CA THR A 93 -18.56 -2.90 -3.93
C THR A 93 -19.29 -3.95 -3.10
N ILE A 94 -19.30 -5.22 -3.53
CA ILE A 94 -19.95 -6.31 -2.79
C ILE A 94 -19.37 -6.43 -1.38
N THR A 95 -18.04 -6.53 -1.28
CA THR A 95 -17.37 -6.66 0.02
C THR A 95 -17.40 -5.38 0.84
N LEU A 96 -17.33 -4.21 0.20
CA LEU A 96 -17.44 -2.93 0.89
C LEU A 96 -18.77 -2.82 1.62
N ILE A 97 -19.87 -3.09 0.92
CA ILE A 97 -21.22 -3.05 1.52
C ILE A 97 -21.34 -4.14 2.59
N ALA A 98 -21.01 -5.39 2.26
CA ALA A 98 -21.17 -6.51 3.18
C ALA A 98 -20.35 -6.33 4.47
N ALA A 99 -19.06 -6.02 4.37
CA ALA A 99 -18.19 -5.83 5.53
C ALA A 99 -18.63 -4.64 6.39
N THR A 100 -19.13 -3.56 5.77
CA THR A 100 -19.60 -2.38 6.52
C THR A 100 -20.88 -2.69 7.30
N TYR A 101 -21.85 -3.38 6.68
CA TYR A 101 -23.09 -3.78 7.36
C TYR A 101 -22.87 -4.85 8.44
N MET A 102 -21.90 -5.74 8.23
CA MET A 102 -21.55 -6.77 9.21
C MET A 102 -20.65 -6.24 10.34
N GLY A 103 -20.19 -4.99 10.26
CA GLY A 103 -19.24 -4.42 11.22
C GLY A 103 -17.89 -5.15 11.22
N LEU A 104 -17.52 -5.78 10.10
CA LEU A 104 -16.28 -6.54 9.99
C LEU A 104 -15.11 -5.55 9.93
N LYS A 105 -14.30 -5.54 10.99
CA LYS A 105 -13.05 -4.76 11.05
C LYS A 105 -11.86 -5.71 11.00
N VAL A 106 -11.05 -5.56 9.96
CA VAL A 106 -9.82 -6.33 9.77
C VAL A 106 -8.65 -5.37 9.88
N ASN A 107 -7.48 -5.83 10.34
CA ASN A 107 -6.31 -4.95 10.43
C ASN A 107 -5.93 -4.42 9.04
N TYR A 108 -5.99 -3.10 8.87
CA TYR A 108 -5.74 -2.44 7.59
C TYR A 108 -4.33 -2.74 7.06
N LEU A 109 -3.33 -2.92 7.92
CA LEU A 109 -1.95 -3.22 7.50
C LEU A 109 -1.86 -4.57 6.79
N LEU A 110 -2.62 -5.56 7.26
CA LEU A 110 -2.68 -6.88 6.62
C LEU A 110 -3.38 -6.82 5.27
N ILE A 111 -4.39 -5.96 5.15
CA ILE A 111 -5.10 -5.77 3.88
C ILE A 111 -4.22 -5.00 2.89
N ASP A 112 -3.59 -3.92 3.31
CA ASP A 112 -2.65 -3.14 2.49
C ASP A 112 -1.48 -4.02 2.03
N ALA A 113 -1.01 -4.94 2.88
CA ALA A 113 -0.02 -5.96 2.50
C ALA A 113 -0.57 -6.92 1.42
N ALA A 114 -1.80 -7.41 1.56
CA ALA A 114 -2.45 -8.26 0.55
C ALA A 114 -2.67 -7.52 -0.79
N ILE A 115 -3.03 -6.24 -0.73
CA ILE A 115 -3.15 -5.36 -1.89
C ILE A 115 -1.79 -5.21 -2.60
N ALA A 116 -0.72 -4.97 -1.85
CA ALA A 116 0.64 -4.88 -2.40
C ALA A 116 1.06 -6.17 -3.12
N LEU A 117 0.74 -7.35 -2.54
CA LEU A 117 0.96 -8.64 -3.21
C LEU A 117 0.12 -8.81 -4.48
N SER A 118 -1.09 -8.26 -4.53
CA SER A 118 -1.93 -8.30 -5.73
C SER A 118 -1.30 -7.52 -6.90
N VAL A 119 -0.61 -6.41 -6.62
CA VAL A 119 0.16 -5.64 -7.63
C VAL A 119 1.30 -6.49 -8.17
N CYS A 120 2.06 -7.17 -7.30
CA CYS A 120 3.11 -8.11 -7.70
C CYS A 120 2.55 -9.23 -8.58
N TYR A 121 1.42 -9.80 -8.20
CA TYR A 121 0.76 -10.88 -8.94
C TYR A 121 0.38 -10.42 -10.36
N ILE A 122 -0.32 -9.28 -10.50
CA ILE A 122 -0.72 -8.76 -11.80
C ILE A 122 0.52 -8.48 -12.66
N ALA A 123 1.56 -7.85 -12.09
CA ALA A 123 2.78 -7.58 -12.82
C ALA A 123 3.51 -8.87 -13.27
N PHE A 124 3.48 -9.93 -12.45
CA PHE A 124 4.02 -11.24 -12.80
C PHE A 124 3.24 -11.94 -13.92
N VAL A 125 1.90 -11.86 -13.90
CA VAL A 125 1.05 -12.34 -14.99
C VAL A 125 1.40 -11.61 -16.29
N ASN A 126 1.57 -10.28 -16.24
CA ASN A 126 1.80 -9.43 -17.41
C ASN A 126 3.10 -9.76 -18.16
N ILE A 127 4.15 -10.18 -17.44
CA ILE A 127 5.43 -10.60 -18.06
C ILE A 127 5.42 -12.06 -18.52
N GLY A 128 4.28 -12.75 -18.43
CA GLY A 128 4.17 -14.17 -18.76
C GLY A 128 4.90 -15.08 -17.78
N GLY A 129 5.02 -14.67 -16.51
CA GLY A 129 5.76 -15.38 -15.48
C GLY A 129 5.33 -16.84 -15.30
N PHE A 130 4.01 -17.11 -15.36
CA PHE A 130 3.44 -18.46 -15.28
C PHE A 130 3.96 -19.40 -16.37
N LYS A 131 3.99 -18.92 -17.62
CA LYS A 131 4.49 -19.72 -18.74
C LYS A 131 6.01 -19.90 -18.67
N LYS A 132 6.74 -18.85 -18.26
CA LYS A 132 8.21 -18.85 -18.24
C LYS A 132 8.80 -19.70 -17.11
N TYR A 133 8.26 -19.59 -15.90
CA TYR A 133 8.84 -20.20 -14.70
C TYR A 133 8.12 -21.48 -14.26
N PHE A 134 6.84 -21.63 -14.60
CA PHE A 134 6.01 -22.75 -14.12
C PHE A 134 5.45 -23.62 -15.27
N ALA A 135 5.77 -23.30 -16.53
CA ALA A 135 5.29 -24.00 -17.72
C ALA A 135 3.74 -24.20 -17.76
N MET A 136 3.00 -23.30 -17.13
CA MET A 136 1.53 -23.36 -17.04
C MET A 136 0.86 -22.10 -17.58
N SER A 137 -0.41 -22.23 -17.93
CA SER A 137 -1.27 -21.09 -18.25
C SER A 137 -1.56 -20.28 -16.97
N ALA A 138 -1.57 -18.96 -17.11
CA ALA A 138 -1.99 -18.10 -16.00
C ALA A 138 -3.46 -18.39 -15.62
N PRO A 139 -3.83 -18.24 -14.34
CA PRO A 139 -5.22 -18.32 -13.90
C PRO A 139 -6.13 -17.34 -14.66
N ASN A 140 -7.45 -17.58 -14.62
CA ASN A 140 -8.40 -16.67 -15.26
C ASN A 140 -8.26 -15.26 -14.67
N LEU A 141 -7.84 -14.33 -15.52
CA LEU A 141 -7.51 -12.97 -15.10
C LEU A 141 -8.75 -12.22 -14.59
N LEU A 142 -9.93 -12.43 -15.18
CA LEU A 142 -11.16 -11.76 -14.75
C LEU A 142 -11.53 -12.21 -13.34
N ALA A 143 -11.50 -13.53 -13.10
CA ALA A 143 -11.74 -14.08 -11.76
C ALA A 143 -10.73 -13.55 -10.75
N THR A 144 -9.45 -13.45 -11.14
CA THR A 144 -8.41 -12.88 -10.29
C THR A 144 -8.72 -11.42 -9.93
N VAL A 145 -9.03 -10.58 -10.92
CA VAL A 145 -9.33 -9.16 -10.71
C VAL A 145 -10.57 -8.95 -9.82
N VAL A 146 -11.59 -9.80 -9.97
CA VAL A 146 -12.75 -9.79 -9.06
C VAL A 146 -12.33 -10.14 -7.62
N ILE A 147 -11.51 -11.17 -7.43
CA ILE A 147 -10.99 -11.56 -6.10
C ILE A 147 -10.15 -10.44 -5.49
N ILE A 148 -9.30 -9.79 -6.28
CA ILE A 148 -8.52 -8.63 -5.84
C ILE A 148 -9.46 -7.50 -5.41
N GLY A 149 -10.52 -7.24 -6.18
CA GLY A 149 -11.58 -6.30 -5.82
C GLY A 149 -12.22 -6.63 -4.47
N LEU A 150 -12.56 -7.90 -4.23
CA LEU A 150 -13.13 -8.36 -2.95
C LEU A 150 -12.19 -8.02 -1.77
N VAL A 151 -10.90 -8.30 -1.89
CA VAL A 151 -9.91 -7.98 -0.84
C VAL A 151 -9.82 -6.47 -0.60
N HIS A 152 -9.79 -5.67 -1.68
CA HIS A 152 -9.75 -4.21 -1.58
C HIS A 152 -10.98 -3.64 -0.88
N GLY A 153 -12.17 -4.16 -1.19
CA GLY A 153 -13.42 -3.67 -0.58
C GLY A 153 -13.48 -3.88 0.93
N VAL A 154 -12.87 -4.94 1.45
CA VAL A 154 -12.73 -5.16 2.90
C VAL A 154 -11.79 -4.12 3.53
N GLY A 155 -10.69 -3.78 2.84
CA GLY A 155 -9.72 -2.77 3.31
C GLY A 155 -10.36 -1.40 3.45
N LEU A 156 -11.05 -0.99 2.39
CA LEU A 156 -11.77 0.26 2.38
C LEU A 156 -12.91 0.29 3.41
N SER A 157 -13.65 -0.81 3.58
CA SER A 157 -14.72 -0.90 4.57
C SER A 157 -14.22 -0.61 5.98
N THR A 158 -13.05 -1.16 6.35
CA THR A 158 -12.46 -0.92 7.67
C THR A 158 -12.23 0.57 7.90
N ARG A 159 -11.71 1.29 6.90
CA ARG A 159 -11.47 2.74 6.97
C ARG A 159 -12.76 3.55 6.96
N LEU A 160 -13.73 3.15 6.13
CA LEU A 160 -15.02 3.82 6.02
C LEU A 160 -15.78 3.78 7.35
N GLN A 161 -15.70 2.65 8.06
CA GLN A 161 -16.31 2.47 9.39
C GLN A 161 -15.67 3.33 10.50
N ASP A 162 -14.56 4.03 10.24
CA ASP A 162 -13.96 4.99 11.17
C ASP A 162 -14.44 6.44 10.91
N LEU A 163 -15.22 6.66 9.84
CA LEU A 163 -15.88 7.93 9.53
C LEU A 163 -17.18 8.10 10.35
N PRO A 164 -17.65 9.35 10.54
CA PRO A 164 -18.93 9.61 11.19
C PRO A 164 -20.13 9.23 10.29
N LEU A 165 -20.44 7.93 10.23
CA LEU A 165 -21.53 7.38 9.43
C LEU A 165 -22.88 7.55 10.12
N ASP A 166 -23.88 7.98 9.36
CA ASP A 166 -25.28 8.06 9.81
C ASP A 166 -25.97 6.74 9.45
N GLN A 167 -26.41 6.00 10.46
CA GLN A 167 -27.07 4.70 10.27
C GLN A 167 -28.32 4.79 9.38
N SER A 168 -29.03 5.92 9.40
CA SER A 168 -30.21 6.13 8.56
C SER A 168 -29.88 6.32 7.08
N GLN A 169 -28.67 6.78 6.78
CA GLN A 169 -28.18 7.07 5.42
C GLN A 169 -26.99 6.19 5.01
N LEU A 170 -26.68 5.15 5.78
CA LEU A 170 -25.46 4.34 5.61
C LEU A 170 -25.29 3.84 4.17
N LEU A 171 -26.35 3.30 3.56
CA LEU A 171 -26.31 2.83 2.18
C LEU A 171 -26.00 3.96 1.20
N LEU A 172 -26.64 5.13 1.37
CA LEU A 172 -26.41 6.30 0.52
C LEU A 172 -24.98 6.83 0.70
N GLN A 173 -24.47 6.87 1.92
CA GLN A 173 -23.08 7.27 2.20
C GLN A 173 -22.06 6.32 1.55
N ILE A 174 -22.28 5.01 1.63
CA ILE A 174 -21.44 3.99 0.96
C ILE A 174 -21.50 4.17 -0.56
N ILE A 175 -22.69 4.34 -1.13
CA ILE A 175 -22.87 4.53 -2.58
C ILE A 175 -22.20 5.83 -3.03
N SER A 176 -22.43 6.94 -2.33
CA SER A 176 -21.79 8.23 -2.65
C SER A 176 -20.27 8.14 -2.60
N PHE A 177 -19.72 7.48 -1.57
CA PHE A 177 -18.29 7.20 -1.50
C PHE A 177 -17.78 6.39 -2.70
N ASN A 178 -18.46 5.29 -3.04
CA ASN A 178 -18.06 4.42 -4.15
C ASN A 178 -18.15 5.12 -5.52
N VAL A 179 -19.17 5.97 -5.73
CA VAL A 179 -19.27 6.84 -6.92
C VAL A 179 -18.08 7.79 -6.97
N GLY A 180 -17.68 8.36 -5.84
CA GLY A 180 -16.46 9.15 -5.71
C GLY A 180 -15.22 8.39 -6.18
N VAL A 181 -15.03 7.16 -5.67
CA VAL A 181 -13.92 6.29 -6.05
C VAL A 181 -13.91 6.01 -7.55
N GLU A 182 -15.07 5.68 -8.14
CA GLU A 182 -15.18 5.40 -9.57
C GLU A 182 -14.82 6.63 -10.42
N LEU A 183 -15.27 7.83 -10.03
CA LEU A 183 -14.91 9.08 -10.68
C LEU A 183 -13.39 9.36 -10.58
N GLY A 184 -12.80 9.16 -9.41
CA GLY A 184 -11.35 9.27 -9.19
C GLY A 184 -10.57 8.29 -10.07
N GLN A 185 -11.06 7.05 -10.20
CA GLN A 185 -10.43 6.03 -11.02
C GLN A 185 -10.51 6.36 -12.52
N ILE A 186 -11.66 6.85 -13.01
CA ILE A 186 -11.81 7.29 -14.40
C ILE A 186 -10.86 8.46 -14.68
N ALA A 187 -10.75 9.43 -13.77
CA ALA A 187 -9.83 10.55 -13.90
C ALA A 187 -8.36 10.10 -13.95
N ALA A 188 -7.95 9.24 -13.00
CA ALA A 188 -6.60 8.67 -12.97
C ALA A 188 -6.27 7.89 -14.25
N LEU A 189 -7.20 7.04 -14.71
CA LEU A 189 -7.07 6.28 -15.95
C LEU A 189 -6.93 7.20 -17.17
N ALA A 190 -7.75 8.23 -17.28
CA ALA A 190 -7.70 9.18 -18.39
C ALA A 190 -6.34 9.90 -18.45
N ILE A 191 -5.85 10.39 -17.31
CA ILE A 191 -4.53 11.03 -17.19
C ILE A 191 -3.43 10.04 -17.59
N MET A 192 -3.48 8.81 -17.06
CA MET A 192 -2.49 7.77 -17.35
C MET A 192 -2.43 7.42 -18.83
N LEU A 193 -3.58 7.31 -19.50
CA LEU A 193 -3.66 7.04 -20.93
C LEU A 193 -3.08 8.17 -21.77
N VAL A 194 -3.31 9.43 -21.39
CA VAL A 194 -2.70 10.60 -22.06
C VAL A 194 -1.18 10.57 -21.91
N VAL A 195 -0.68 10.36 -20.69
CA VAL A 195 0.76 10.24 -20.42
C VAL A 195 1.36 9.12 -21.25
N ILE A 196 0.79 7.92 -21.20
CA ILE A 196 1.28 6.78 -21.98
C ILE A 196 1.24 7.07 -23.48
N LYS A 197 0.21 7.72 -24.01
CA LYS A 197 0.11 8.06 -25.44
C LYS A 197 1.23 9.02 -25.86
N VAL A 198 1.51 10.04 -25.06
CA VAL A 198 2.60 11.00 -25.30
C VAL A 198 3.96 10.28 -25.26
N PHE A 199 4.19 9.44 -24.25
CA PHE A 199 5.46 8.71 -24.09
C PHE A 199 5.64 7.58 -25.13
N ARG A 200 4.55 6.92 -25.56
CA ARG A 200 4.58 5.89 -26.63
C ARG A 200 4.91 6.47 -28.00
N GLY A 201 4.57 7.73 -28.25
CA GLY A 201 4.94 8.41 -29.49
C GLY A 201 6.45 8.66 -29.63
N LEU A 202 7.21 8.49 -28.55
CA LEU A 202 8.63 8.81 -28.52
C LEU A 202 9.52 7.55 -28.45
N PHE A 203 9.35 6.61 -27.49
CA PHE A 203 10.34 5.53 -27.28
C PHE A 203 9.84 4.28 -26.49
N VAL A 204 8.75 3.61 -26.87
CA VAL A 204 8.32 2.38 -26.16
C VAL A 204 8.76 1.12 -26.88
N GLU A 205 9.97 0.66 -26.55
CA GLU A 205 10.44 -0.69 -26.88
C GLU A 205 9.92 -1.72 -25.87
N ARG A 206 9.91 -3.00 -26.27
CA ARG A 206 9.55 -4.14 -25.41
C ARG A 206 10.29 -4.15 -24.07
N SER A 207 11.52 -3.64 -24.07
CA SER A 207 12.39 -3.46 -22.90
C SER A 207 11.76 -2.59 -21.82
N PHE A 208 11.12 -1.49 -22.21
CA PHE A 208 10.49 -0.55 -21.29
C PHE A 208 9.27 -1.18 -20.62
N LEU A 209 8.44 -1.91 -21.38
CA LEU A 209 7.28 -2.61 -20.84
C LEU A 209 7.69 -3.62 -19.77
N VAL A 210 8.71 -4.44 -20.05
CA VAL A 210 9.21 -5.42 -19.07
C VAL A 210 9.81 -4.72 -17.84
N ALA A 211 10.56 -3.63 -18.03
CA ALA A 211 11.12 -2.86 -16.94
C ALA A 211 10.03 -2.26 -16.02
N SER A 212 8.96 -1.70 -16.59
CA SER A 212 7.82 -1.19 -15.82
C SER A 212 7.14 -2.27 -14.99
N GLN A 213 6.99 -3.49 -15.53
CA GLN A 213 6.43 -4.60 -14.75
C GLN A 213 7.38 -5.10 -13.66
N MET A 214 8.69 -5.12 -13.92
CA MET A 214 9.67 -5.46 -12.89
C MET A 214 9.68 -4.43 -11.77
N PHE A 215 9.55 -3.15 -12.12
CA PHE A 215 9.38 -2.07 -11.16
C PHE A 215 8.15 -2.31 -10.27
N LEU A 216 6.99 -2.66 -10.84
CA LEU A 216 5.78 -2.96 -10.05
C LEU A 216 5.96 -4.14 -9.09
N ILE A 217 6.67 -5.20 -9.50
CA ILE A 217 6.98 -6.34 -8.62
C ILE A 217 7.87 -5.91 -7.45
N ILE A 218 8.90 -5.11 -7.73
CA ILE A 218 9.81 -4.61 -6.68
C ILE A 218 9.06 -3.65 -5.74
N ALA A 219 8.31 -2.69 -6.29
CA ALA A 219 7.56 -1.72 -5.53
C ALA A 219 6.49 -2.39 -4.65
N GLY A 220 5.69 -3.32 -5.22
CA GLY A 220 4.72 -4.08 -4.44
C GLY A 220 5.38 -4.95 -3.37
N GLY A 221 6.54 -5.56 -3.65
CA GLY A 221 7.30 -6.32 -2.67
C GLY A 221 7.80 -5.45 -1.51
N LEU A 222 8.32 -4.26 -1.81
CA LEU A 222 8.75 -3.30 -0.79
C LEU A 222 7.58 -2.79 0.05
N LEU A 223 6.45 -2.46 -0.58
CA LEU A 223 5.23 -2.06 0.13
C LEU A 223 4.72 -3.18 1.05
N PHE A 224 4.69 -4.42 0.58
CA PHE A 224 4.33 -5.57 1.40
C PHE A 224 5.23 -5.68 2.64
N LEU A 225 6.56 -5.61 2.46
CA LEU A 225 7.51 -5.68 3.57
C LEU A 225 7.32 -4.51 4.54
N MET A 226 7.09 -3.30 4.03
CA MET A 226 6.81 -2.12 4.85
C MET A 226 5.55 -2.31 5.70
N GLN A 227 4.47 -2.82 5.12
CA GLN A 227 3.21 -3.05 5.84
C GLN A 227 3.34 -4.15 6.89
N MET A 228 4.00 -5.26 6.56
CA MET A 228 4.26 -6.34 7.51
C MET A 228 5.19 -5.91 8.63
N HIS A 229 6.23 -5.13 8.33
CA HIS A 229 7.12 -4.57 9.34
C HIS A 229 6.36 -3.66 10.31
N THR A 230 5.54 -2.74 9.78
CA THR A 230 4.71 -1.85 10.59
C THR A 230 3.69 -2.64 11.42
N TYR A 231 3.09 -3.69 10.85
CA TYR A 231 2.17 -4.59 11.57
C TYR A 231 2.86 -5.27 12.75
N MET A 232 4.08 -5.77 12.58
CA MET A 232 4.84 -6.42 13.66
C MET A 232 5.16 -5.44 14.80
N HIS A 233 5.60 -4.21 14.49
CA HIS A 233 5.88 -3.20 15.51
C HIS A 233 4.64 -2.75 16.29
N LEU A 234 3.51 -2.60 15.61
CA LEU A 234 2.26 -2.17 16.25
C LEU A 234 1.54 -3.30 17.00
N SER A 235 1.75 -4.56 16.60
CA SER A 235 1.12 -5.72 17.25
C SER A 235 1.94 -6.29 18.40
N TYR A 236 3.28 -6.15 18.34
CA TYR A 236 4.22 -6.67 19.35
C TYR A 236 5.19 -5.57 19.81
N PRO A 237 4.69 -4.51 20.48
CA PRO A 237 5.52 -3.38 20.90
C PRO A 237 6.61 -3.78 21.89
N ASP A 238 6.40 -4.82 22.70
CA ASP A 238 7.32 -5.24 23.76
C ASP A 238 8.50 -6.10 23.27
N GLU A 239 8.36 -6.76 22.12
CA GLU A 239 9.43 -7.59 21.51
C GLU A 239 10.37 -6.78 20.61
N HIS A 240 9.92 -5.63 20.11
CA HIS A 240 10.64 -4.85 19.10
C HIS A 240 10.83 -3.36 19.43
N GLY A 241 10.16 -2.85 20.46
CA GLY A 241 10.45 -1.53 21.04
C GLY A 241 11.71 -1.53 21.89
N PHE A 242 12.32 -0.36 22.10
CA PHE A 242 13.29 -0.19 23.19
C PHE A 242 12.58 -0.52 24.51
N ASN A 243 12.77 -1.75 25.00
CA ASN A 243 12.11 -2.26 26.20
C ASN A 243 12.54 -1.41 27.40
N GLN A 244 11.68 -0.47 27.81
CA GLN A 244 11.96 0.47 28.90
C GLN A 244 12.14 -0.30 30.23
N ASP A 245 11.43 -1.40 30.41
CA ASP A 245 11.54 -2.26 31.60
C ASP A 245 12.89 -2.97 31.67
N ALA A 246 13.38 -3.49 30.53
CA ALA A 246 14.72 -4.08 30.44
C ALA A 246 15.82 -3.05 30.70
N HIS A 247 15.64 -1.80 30.26
CA HIS A 247 16.58 -0.70 30.54
C HIS A 247 16.54 -0.28 32.01
N PHE A 248 15.36 -0.20 32.62
CA PHE A 248 15.17 0.15 34.02
C PHE A 248 15.77 -0.90 34.96
N HIS A 249 15.55 -2.19 34.67
CA HIS A 249 16.17 -3.29 35.41
C HIS A 249 17.70 -3.26 35.34
N LYS A 250 18.28 -2.90 34.17
CA LYS A 250 19.74 -2.77 34.02
C LYS A 250 20.34 -1.64 34.87
N HIS A 251 19.59 -0.56 35.10
CA HIS A 251 19.99 0.53 36.00
C HIS A 251 19.88 0.13 37.48
N LEU A 252 18.86 -0.64 37.87
CA LEU A 252 18.73 -1.19 39.22
C LEU A 252 19.88 -2.15 39.55
N ASP A 253 20.22 -3.05 38.63
CA ASP A 253 21.34 -3.99 38.80
C ASP A 253 22.69 -3.26 38.90
N MET A 254 22.91 -2.21 38.10
CA MET A 254 24.12 -1.39 38.20
C MET A 254 24.20 -0.64 39.53
N ASN A 255 23.09 -0.08 40.02
CA ASN A 255 23.05 0.60 41.30
C ASN A 255 23.29 -0.37 42.47
N GLN A 256 22.71 -1.58 42.42
CA GLN A 256 22.94 -2.61 43.42
C GLN A 256 24.41 -3.08 43.43
N LYS A 257 25.03 -3.30 42.27
CA LYS A 257 26.45 -3.63 42.17
C LYS A 257 27.34 -2.51 42.71
N LYS A 258 27.01 -1.25 42.41
CA LYS A 258 27.75 -0.09 42.92
C LYS A 258 27.63 0.02 44.44
N GLN A 259 26.44 -0.25 45.00
CA GLN A 259 26.20 -0.25 46.44
C GLN A 259 26.99 -1.37 47.14
N GLN A 260 26.96 -2.59 46.60
CA GLN A 260 27.74 -3.72 47.11
C GLN A 260 29.25 -3.41 47.09
N GLN A 261 29.74 -2.75 46.04
CA GLN A 261 31.14 -2.38 45.93
C GLN A 261 31.55 -1.32 46.97
N ILE A 262 30.67 -0.36 47.26
CA ILE A 262 30.86 0.63 48.33
C ILE A 262 30.89 -0.05 49.70
N ASP A 263 29.98 -0.99 49.96
CA ASP A 263 29.88 -1.70 51.24
C ASP A 263 31.09 -2.62 51.49
N VAL A 264 31.59 -3.29 50.45
CA VAL A 264 32.83 -4.08 50.52
C VAL A 264 34.02 -3.17 50.86
N ASN A 265 34.15 -2.02 50.20
CA ASN A 265 35.26 -1.10 50.42
C ASN A 265 35.22 -0.45 51.82
N LYS A 266 34.02 -0.27 52.38
CA LYS A 266 33.83 0.23 53.75
C LYS A 266 34.20 -0.82 54.81
N LYS A 267 33.96 -2.11 54.55
CA LYS A 267 34.36 -3.21 55.44
C LYS A 267 35.87 -3.41 55.46
N THR A 268 36.54 -3.38 54.31
CA THR A 268 38.00 -3.49 54.23
C THR A 268 38.72 -2.33 54.91
N HIS A 269 38.17 -1.12 54.89
CA HIS A 269 38.71 0.02 55.65
C HIS A 269 38.50 -0.08 57.16
N HIS A 270 37.50 -0.83 57.63
CA HIS A 270 37.24 -1.04 59.05
C HIS A 270 38.07 -2.17 59.67
N GLU A 271 38.53 -3.14 58.87
CA GLU A 271 39.42 -4.23 59.30
C GLU A 271 40.92 -3.84 59.24
N SER A 272 41.26 -2.68 58.70
CA SER A 272 42.63 -2.16 58.58
C SER A 272 43.03 -1.14 59.66
N LEU A 273 42.25 -1.01 60.73
CA LEU A 273 42.50 -0.18 61.92
C LEU A 273 42.54 -1.06 63.17
#